data_AF-A0A8T5NXA1-F1
#
_entry.id   AF-A0A8T5NXA1-F1
#
_cell.length_a   1.000
_cell.length_b   1.000
_cell.length_c   1.000
_cell.angle_alpha   90.00
_cell.angle_beta   90.00
_cell.angle_gamma   90.00
#
_symmetry.space_group_name_H-M   'P 1'
#
loop_
_entity.id
_entity.type
_entity.pdbx_description
1 polymer ?
#
loop_
_entity_poly.entity_id
_entity_poly.type
_entity_poly.pdbx_seq_one_letter_code
_entity_poly.pdbx_strand_id
1 'polypeptide(L)' 'TDVLENHANPHFVRQKVITCGAIIQTESGKARVTSRPGQDGIVNAVKVE' A
#
# COMPACT_ATOMS: atom_id res chain seq x y z
N THR A 1 5.84 0.38 -9.15
CA THR A 1 5.13 0.32 -7.86
C THR A 1 3.66 0.20 -8.12
N ASP A 2 3.08 -0.96 -7.88
CA ASP A 2 1.66 -1.21 -8.14
C ASP A 2 0.97 -1.62 -6.85
N VAL A 3 -0.31 -1.25 -6.69
CA VAL A 3 -1.12 -1.70 -5.55
C VAL A 3 -1.68 -3.07 -5.91
N LEU A 4 -1.41 -4.09 -5.10
CA LEU A 4 -1.89 -5.45 -5.35
C LEU A 4 -3.23 -5.68 -4.66
N GLU A 5 -3.33 -5.25 -3.41
CA GLU A 5 -4.49 -5.51 -2.57
C GLU A 5 -4.74 -4.32 -1.64
N ASN A 6 -6.01 -4.03 -1.42
CA ASN A 6 -6.41 -3.00 -0.48
C ASN A 6 -7.64 -3.45 0.31
N HIS A 7 -7.47 -3.64 1.61
CA HIS A 7 -8.55 -4.04 2.52
C HIS A 7 -9.63 -2.97 2.70
N ALA A 8 -9.32 -1.69 2.48
CA ALA A 8 -10.30 -0.61 2.65
C ALA A 8 -11.33 -0.61 1.52
N ASN A 9 -10.88 -0.86 0.28
CA ASN A 9 -11.76 -1.00 -0.87
C ASN A 9 -11.03 -1.73 -2.02
N PRO A 10 -11.56 -2.84 -2.55
CA PRO A 10 -10.98 -3.53 -3.71
C PRO A 10 -10.85 -2.65 -4.95
N HIS A 11 -11.71 -1.65 -5.13
CA HIS A 11 -11.63 -0.71 -6.25
C HIS A 11 -10.42 0.23 -6.18
N PHE A 12 -9.84 0.44 -4.99
CA PHE A 12 -8.64 1.27 -4.81
C PHE A 12 -7.39 0.69 -5.44
N VAL A 13 -7.37 -0.62 -5.66
CA VAL A 13 -6.32 -1.30 -6.44
C VAL A 13 -6.26 -0.72 -7.85
N ARG A 14 -7.42 -0.56 -8.51
CA ARG A 14 -7.52 -0.02 -9.88
C ARG A 14 -7.20 1.47 -9.96
N GLN A 15 -7.55 2.21 -8.91
CA GLN A 15 -7.28 3.66 -8.82
C GLN A 15 -5.89 3.97 -8.28
N LYS A 16 -5.08 2.95 -7.95
CA LYS A 16 -3.75 3.07 -7.35
C LYS A 16 -3.74 3.91 -6.06
N VAL A 17 -4.83 3.83 -5.28
CA VAL A 17 -4.97 4.55 -4.01
C VAL A 17 -4.30 3.73 -2.90
N ILE A 18 -3.31 4.34 -2.27
CA ILE A 18 -2.54 3.75 -1.17
C ILE A 18 -3.17 4.16 0.16
N THR A 19 -3.61 3.18 0.93
CA THR A 19 -4.16 3.38 2.28
C THR A 19 -3.38 2.54 3.29
N CYS A 20 -3.58 2.82 4.58
CA CYS A 20 -3.05 1.99 5.64
C CYS A 20 -3.57 0.55 5.47
N GLY A 21 -2.67 -0.42 5.48
CA GLY A 21 -2.96 -1.84 5.28
C GLY A 21 -2.97 -2.31 3.83
N ALA A 22 -2.76 -1.44 2.84
CA ALA A 22 -2.64 -1.86 1.44
C ALA A 22 -1.34 -2.66 1.21
N ILE A 23 -1.42 -3.67 0.34
CA ILE A 23 -0.26 -4.44 -0.12
C ILE A 23 0.19 -3.83 -1.45
N ILE A 24 1.45 -3.42 -1.50
CA ILE A 24 2.09 -2.80 -2.64
C ILE A 24 3.27 -3.65 -3.14
N GLN A 25 3.46 -3.65 -4.45
CA GLN A 25 4.63 -4.24 -5.10
C GLN A 25 5.75 -3.18 -5.15
N THR A 26 6.85 -3.47 -4.46
CA THR A 26 8.09 -2.70 -4.50
C THR A 26 9.17 -3.50 -5.23
N GLU A 27 10.27 -2.84 -5.62
CA GLU A 27 11.42 -3.51 -6.25
C GLU A 27 12.04 -4.58 -5.34
N SER A 28 11.94 -4.38 -4.02
CA SER A 28 12.40 -5.36 -3.03
C SER A 28 11.44 -6.54 -2.85
N GLY A 29 10.19 -6.45 -3.31
CA GLY A 29 9.14 -7.46 -3.12
C GLY A 29 7.80 -6.88 -2.66
N LYS A 30 6.92 -7.72 -2.12
CA LYS A 30 5.63 -7.28 -1.56
C LYS A 30 5.84 -6.58 -0.22
N ALA A 31 5.14 -5.48 -0.01
CA ALA A 31 5.19 -4.73 1.24
C ALA A 31 3.78 -4.29 1.64
N ARG A 32 3.50 -4.31 2.95
CA ARG A 32 2.25 -3.84 3.53
C ARG A 32 2.47 -2.46 4.13
N VAL A 33 1.64 -1.51 3.70
CA VAL A 33 1.68 -0.13 4.16
C VAL A 33 1.17 -0.07 5.59
N THR A 34 1.93 0.55 6.48
CA THR A 34 1.58 0.74 7.89
C THR A 34 1.27 2.20 8.22
N SER A 35 1.74 3.15 7.41
CA SER A 35 1.44 4.57 7.58
C SER A 35 0.10 4.97 6.97
N ARG A 36 -0.40 6.15 7.38
CA ARG A 36 -1.52 6.83 6.73
C ARG A 36 -0.95 7.94 5.85
N PRO A 37 -0.63 7.67 4.57
CA PRO A 37 0.08 8.63 3.71
C PRO A 37 -0.62 9.98 3.56
N GLY A 38 -1.95 10.04 3.63
CA GLY A 38 -2.69 11.31 3.60
C GLY A 38 -2.52 12.20 4.85
N GLN A 39 -1.98 11.67 5.95
CA GLN A 39 -1.70 12.41 7.19
C GLN A 39 -0.19 12.53 7.45
N ASP A 40 0.55 11.44 7.26
CA ASP A 40 2.00 11.38 7.54
C ASP A 40 2.86 12.01 6.45
N GLY A 41 2.33 12.14 5.21
CA GLY A 41 3.09 12.63 4.05
C GLY A 41 4.17 11.66 3.54
N ILE A 42 4.37 10.52 4.23
CA ILE A 42 5.37 9.50 3.91
C ILE A 42 4.67 8.12 3.87
N VAL A 43 5.04 7.31 2.88
CA VAL A 43 4.55 5.92 2.75
C VAL A 43 5.56 4.98 3.41
N ASN A 44 5.29 4.59 4.64
CA ASN A 44 6.03 3.56 5.34
C ASN A 44 5.36 2.22 5.10
N ALA A 45 6.15 1.22 4.71
CA ALA A 45 5.68 -0.12 4.46
C ALA A 45 6.67 -1.15 5.04
N VAL A 46 6.12 -2.25 5.54
CA VAL A 46 6.90 -3.39 6.04
C VAL A 46 6.84 -4.48 5.00
N LYS A 47 7.98 -5.06 4.66
CA LYS A 47 8.08 -6.17 3.71
C LYS A 47 7.30 -7.36 4.25
N VAL A 48 6.42 -7.93 3.44
CA VAL A 48 5.68 -9.15 3.78
C VAL A 48 6.17 -10.19 2.79
N GLU A 49 6.72 -11.29 3.32
CA GLU A 49 7.33 -12.37 2.53
C GLU A 49 6.46 -12.82 1.34
#